data_AF-T0L5Z1-F1
#
_entry.id   AF-T0L5Z1-F1
#
_cell.length_a   1.000
_cell.length_b   1.000
_cell.length_c   1.000
_cell.angle_alpha   90.00
_cell.angle_beta   90.00
_cell.angle_gamma   90.00
#
_symmetry.space_group_name_H-M   'P 1'
#
loop_
_entity.id
_entity.type
_entity.pdbx_description
1 polymer ?
#
loop_
_entity_poly.entity_id
_entity_poly.type
_entity_poly.pdbx_seq_one_letter_code
_entity_poly.pdbx_strand_id
1 'polypeptide(L)'
;MQKRNFAFAMVRQQKNNLYTDKYISIRSVSNDELGHINFLHYCVDGDIFFRFFRRKNEYHIPVVIILKALINTSDEEIFRLLNKDPYILVTLNKTGKLNIFSKRECMEYIGARFKTATRSSSNIESCDEIFYYYVLPHLIDPLDKFNFLLQAIKKLFCLVRNEIIPDDSDSPASHELLTETQLFAIILRDKLEDLKRNFQSIYYRTIQRKYKKLNNKRKTNDSYKKEISDIKGTKEDFLHAYKYLDTYALGRGFESFLSTGRINIQNSSDILQNAGFCIIAERINFYRYISHFRSVSRGSFFQEVRTTSVRKLRPESWGFFCPVHTPDGTPCGLLTHLTSSASIVNKIFEFDVSLFYSLGVIPSYREFIEGIPVFYDGQVVGYSLNPKDLVEKLRHYRRENNLNIEIVFYNGLKLFEAIYVFNSISRLTRPVKHLNSGLTDYIGIMEQIFLNVQFNGKLKNESFAYEEIDNQNMFSIVASLTPFSEYNQSPRNMYQCQMAKQSMGVPAHNLKTRNDSKLYMLNYSQHPIVRNKNYNLVEDYPLGLNCIVAVLSYTAYDMEDAMVINKGSMERGLFNGYVYKVDKIELPKDCFFLFYQILDIKWLKMMCFINMLILN
;
A
#
# COMPACT_ATOMS: atom_id res chain seq x y z
N MET A 1 1.65 2.84 2.28
CA MET A 1 1.05 4.06 1.71
C MET A 1 0.25 4.78 2.78
N GLN A 2 -0.14 6.02 2.56
CA GLN A 2 -1.13 6.69 3.42
C GLN A 2 -2.44 5.89 3.43
N LYS A 3 -3.18 5.87 4.53
CA LYS A 3 -4.45 5.14 4.64
C LYS A 3 -5.44 5.66 3.59
N ARG A 4 -6.14 4.76 2.91
CA ARG A 4 -7.15 5.16 1.91
C ARG A 4 -8.38 5.80 2.56
N ASN A 5 -9.08 6.59 1.76
CA ASN A 5 -10.41 7.15 2.00
C ASN A 5 -10.54 7.89 3.34
N PHE A 6 -9.44 8.47 3.81
CA PHE A 6 -9.38 9.29 5.02
C PHE A 6 -8.82 10.67 4.69
N ALA A 7 -9.43 11.71 5.29
CA ALA A 7 -9.01 13.09 5.11
C ALA A 7 -7.98 13.48 6.18
N PHE A 8 -6.71 13.49 5.82
CA PHE A 8 -5.61 13.86 6.71
C PHE A 8 -5.42 15.38 6.76
N ALA A 9 -5.48 15.97 7.94
CA ALA A 9 -5.11 17.36 8.19
C ALA A 9 -3.58 17.46 8.31
N MET A 10 -2.93 18.20 7.43
CA MET A 10 -1.47 18.32 7.38
C MET A 10 -1.02 19.77 7.44
N VAL A 11 0.14 19.97 8.09
CA VAL A 11 0.85 21.25 8.10
C VAL A 11 2.24 21.01 7.51
N ARG A 12 2.49 21.55 6.32
CA ARG A 12 3.78 21.48 5.65
C ARG A 12 3.95 22.68 4.71
N GLN A 13 5.11 23.32 4.79
CA GLN A 13 5.48 24.41 3.89
C GLN A 13 5.39 23.96 2.42
N GLN A 14 4.61 24.70 1.66
CA GLN A 14 4.43 24.49 0.23
C GLN A 14 5.48 25.27 -0.56
N LYS A 15 5.84 24.77 -1.75
CA LYS A 15 6.74 25.47 -2.67
C LYS A 15 6.08 26.67 -3.35
N ASN A 16 4.75 26.65 -3.46
CA ASN A 16 3.99 27.73 -4.10
C ASN A 16 3.60 28.79 -3.06
N ASN A 17 3.97 30.04 -3.31
CA ASN A 17 3.68 31.18 -2.43
C ASN A 17 2.18 31.49 -2.27
N LEU A 18 1.32 30.96 -3.16
CA LEU A 18 -0.13 31.12 -3.09
C LEU A 18 -0.78 30.31 -1.96
N TYR A 19 -0.15 29.20 -1.57
CA TYR A 19 -0.68 28.29 -0.56
C TYR A 19 -0.11 28.61 0.82
N THR A 20 -0.97 28.48 1.84
CA THR A 20 -0.49 28.39 3.21
C THR A 20 0.18 27.04 3.44
N ASP A 21 0.74 26.85 4.62
CA ASP A 21 1.27 25.57 5.09
C ASP A 21 0.17 24.55 5.44
N LYS A 22 -1.10 24.97 5.54
CA LYS A 22 -2.23 24.14 5.97
C LYS A 22 -3.03 23.58 4.80
N TYR A 23 -3.21 22.26 4.79
CA TYR A 23 -3.99 21.59 3.76
C TYR A 23 -4.55 20.25 4.25
N ILE A 24 -5.53 19.73 3.53
CA ILE A 24 -5.98 18.35 3.70
C ILE A 24 -5.45 17.49 2.56
N SER A 25 -4.96 16.31 2.91
CA SER A 25 -4.55 15.27 1.97
C SER A 25 -5.52 14.10 2.05
N ILE A 26 -6.09 13.72 0.91
CA ILE A 26 -7.01 12.58 0.79
C ILE A 26 -6.43 11.64 -0.25
N ARG A 27 -6.22 10.39 0.15
CA ARG A 27 -5.88 9.32 -0.79
C ARG A 27 -7.13 8.51 -1.06
N SER A 28 -7.71 8.69 -2.24
CA SER A 28 -8.92 7.99 -2.67
C SER A 28 -8.54 6.78 -3.51
N VAL A 29 -9.05 5.60 -3.17
CA VAL A 29 -8.80 4.38 -3.93
C VAL A 29 -10.12 3.89 -4.51
N SER A 30 -10.19 3.72 -5.82
CA SER A 30 -11.38 3.17 -6.49
C SER A 30 -11.51 1.67 -6.26
N ASN A 31 -12.64 1.08 -6.64
CA ASN A 31 -12.86 -0.37 -6.60
C ASN A 31 -11.84 -1.16 -7.44
N ASP A 32 -11.21 -0.51 -8.42
CA ASP A 32 -10.13 -1.09 -9.25
C ASP A 32 -8.75 -1.02 -8.56
N GLU A 33 -8.68 -0.61 -7.29
CA GLU A 33 -7.46 -0.42 -6.50
C GLU A 33 -6.50 0.66 -7.06
N LEU A 34 -6.98 1.49 -7.99
CA LEU A 34 -6.26 2.66 -8.47
C LEU A 34 -6.38 3.81 -7.46
N GLY A 35 -5.23 4.16 -6.86
CA GLY A 35 -5.11 5.28 -5.94
C GLY A 35 -4.91 6.63 -6.64
N HIS A 36 -5.69 7.62 -6.22
CA HIS A 36 -5.55 9.02 -6.57
C HIS A 36 -5.41 9.88 -5.32
N ILE A 37 -4.46 10.81 -5.34
CA ILE A 37 -4.24 11.75 -4.24
C ILE A 37 -4.90 13.07 -4.60
N ASN A 38 -5.79 13.51 -3.71
CA ASN A 38 -6.49 14.78 -3.76
C ASN A 38 -6.01 15.66 -2.60
N PHE A 39 -5.91 16.96 -2.84
CA PHE A 39 -5.56 17.92 -1.80
C PHE A 39 -6.56 19.08 -1.75
N LEU A 40 -6.88 19.54 -0.55
CA LEU A 40 -7.60 20.80 -0.32
C LEU A 40 -6.63 21.78 0.33
N HIS A 41 -6.18 22.77 -0.44
CA HIS A 41 -5.23 23.78 0.04
C HIS A 41 -5.96 25.04 0.47
N TYR A 42 -5.60 25.57 1.63
CA TYR A 42 -6.01 26.90 2.06
C TYR A 42 -5.01 27.94 1.56
N CYS A 43 -5.47 28.93 0.81
CA CYS A 43 -4.63 29.97 0.23
C CYS A 43 -4.42 31.15 1.16
N VAL A 44 -3.36 31.92 0.91
CA VAL A 44 -3.06 33.15 1.65
C VAL A 44 -4.21 34.16 1.52
N ASP A 45 -4.84 34.24 0.35
CA ASP A 45 -5.99 35.12 0.09
C ASP A 45 -7.33 34.56 0.62
N GLY A 46 -7.31 33.56 1.49
CA GLY A 46 -8.51 32.91 2.06
C GLY A 46 -9.33 32.07 1.08
N ASP A 47 -8.79 31.76 -0.10
CA ASP A 47 -9.44 30.88 -1.08
C ASP A 47 -9.13 29.39 -0.79
N ILE A 48 -9.95 28.48 -1.32
CA ILE A 48 -9.74 27.03 -1.15
C ILE A 48 -9.70 26.37 -2.53
N PHE A 49 -8.54 25.78 -2.84
CA PHE A 49 -8.35 25.04 -4.09
C PHE A 49 -8.31 23.54 -3.84
N PHE A 50 -9.06 22.82 -4.67
CA PHE A 50 -8.93 21.38 -4.82
C PHE A 50 -7.86 21.08 -5.87
N ARG A 51 -6.82 20.36 -5.45
CA ARG A 51 -5.71 19.93 -6.31
C ARG A 51 -5.79 18.42 -6.56
N PHE A 52 -5.63 18.02 -7.81
CA PHE A 52 -5.55 16.63 -8.22
C PHE A 52 -4.51 16.44 -9.31
N PHE A 53 -4.15 15.19 -9.58
CA PHE A 53 -3.12 14.82 -10.55
C PHE A 53 -3.74 14.04 -11.69
N ARG A 54 -3.30 14.34 -12.91
CA ARG A 54 -3.62 13.55 -14.08
C ARG A 54 -2.39 13.44 -14.97
N ARG A 55 -1.94 12.20 -15.22
CA ARG A 55 -0.73 11.89 -15.99
C ARG A 55 0.49 12.72 -15.57
N LYS A 56 0.75 12.77 -14.26
CA LYS A 56 1.84 13.52 -13.62
C LYS A 56 1.76 15.05 -13.69
N ASN A 57 0.72 15.60 -14.32
CA ASN A 57 0.43 17.03 -14.27
C ASN A 57 -0.50 17.34 -13.10
N GLU A 58 -0.24 18.48 -12.45
CA GLU A 58 -1.07 18.99 -11.37
C GLU A 58 -2.14 19.95 -11.92
N TYR A 59 -3.36 19.83 -11.41
CA TYR A 59 -4.47 20.70 -11.74
C TYR A 59 -5.12 21.23 -10.47
N HIS A 60 -5.59 22.48 -10.53
CA HIS A 60 -6.20 23.19 -9.39
C HIS A 60 -7.56 23.75 -9.81
N ILE A 61 -8.59 23.51 -9.01
CA ILE A 61 -9.95 24.00 -9.24
C ILE A 61 -10.49 24.57 -7.92
N PRO A 62 -11.10 25.78 -7.92
CA PRO A 62 -11.76 26.30 -6.72
C PRO A 62 -12.82 25.33 -6.19
N VAL A 63 -12.79 25.04 -4.89
CA VAL A 63 -13.60 23.96 -4.31
C VAL A 63 -15.11 24.18 -4.46
N VAL A 64 -15.57 25.43 -4.39
CA VAL A 64 -16.99 25.78 -4.54
C VAL A 64 -17.52 25.46 -5.93
N ILE A 65 -16.70 25.59 -6.98
CA ILE A 65 -17.10 25.22 -8.35
C ILE A 65 -17.31 23.69 -8.43
N ILE A 66 -16.50 22.90 -7.73
CA ILE A 66 -16.69 21.45 -7.65
C ILE A 66 -17.97 21.12 -6.89
N LEU A 67 -18.22 21.74 -5.74
CA LEU A 67 -19.43 21.52 -4.95
C LEU A 67 -20.70 21.79 -5.77
N LYS A 68 -20.78 22.93 -6.47
CA LYS A 68 -21.89 23.29 -7.36
C LYS A 68 -22.00 22.39 -8.59
N ALA A 69 -20.88 21.88 -9.10
CA ALA A 69 -20.87 20.96 -10.24
C ALA A 69 -21.33 19.54 -9.87
N LEU A 70 -21.12 19.09 -8.63
CA LEU A 70 -21.58 17.78 -8.16
C LEU A 70 -23.11 17.76 -8.00
N ILE A 71 -23.65 18.75 -7.30
CA ILE A 71 -25.08 18.82 -6.97
C ILE A 71 -25.59 20.24 -7.17
N ASN A 72 -26.84 20.34 -7.64
CA ASN A 72 -27.57 21.60 -7.66
C ASN A 72 -27.79 22.10 -6.21
N THR A 73 -27.01 23.11 -5.84
CA THR A 73 -26.91 23.66 -4.47
C THR A 73 -26.80 25.18 -4.53
N SER A 74 -27.36 25.87 -3.54
CA SER A 74 -27.22 27.32 -3.41
C SER A 74 -26.03 27.71 -2.54
N ASP A 75 -25.53 28.94 -2.68
CA ASP A 75 -24.46 29.46 -1.82
C ASP A 75 -24.87 29.50 -0.35
N GLU A 76 -26.15 29.77 -0.08
CA GLU A 76 -26.71 29.75 1.28
C GLU A 76 -26.74 28.32 1.85
N GLU A 77 -27.07 27.31 1.03
CA GLU A 77 -27.07 25.91 1.44
C GLU A 77 -25.66 25.44 1.81
N ILE A 78 -24.65 25.75 1.00
CA ILE A 78 -23.24 25.46 1.30
C ILE A 78 -22.81 26.14 2.60
N PHE A 79 -23.16 27.42 2.78
CA PHE A 79 -22.84 28.18 3.98
C PHE A 79 -23.49 27.58 5.23
N ARG A 80 -24.77 27.18 5.15
CA ARG A 80 -25.52 26.55 6.24
C ARG A 80 -24.92 25.19 6.62
N LEU A 81 -24.61 24.35 5.62
CA LEU A 81 -24.04 23.01 5.85
C LEU A 81 -22.65 23.07 6.49
N LEU A 82 -21.88 24.14 6.24
CA LEU A 82 -20.59 24.42 6.88
C LEU A 82 -20.72 25.13 8.24
N ASN A 83 -21.90 25.10 8.88
CA ASN A 83 -22.16 25.75 10.16
C ASN A 83 -21.92 27.27 10.16
N LYS A 84 -22.27 27.94 9.05
CA LYS A 84 -22.16 29.41 8.90
C LYS A 84 -20.74 29.94 9.14
N ASP A 85 -19.73 29.16 8.78
CA ASP A 85 -18.32 29.52 8.97
C ASP A 85 -17.94 30.73 8.11
N PRO A 86 -17.40 31.83 8.68
CA PRO A 86 -17.06 33.03 7.90
C PRO A 86 -15.97 32.80 6.84
N TYR A 87 -15.10 31.81 7.00
CA TYR A 87 -13.99 31.58 6.07
C TYR A 87 -14.47 31.22 4.66
N ILE A 88 -15.62 30.54 4.51
CA ILE A 88 -16.13 30.17 3.19
C ILE A 88 -16.65 31.37 2.39
N LEU A 89 -17.02 32.48 3.06
CA LEU A 89 -17.58 33.67 2.40
C LEU A 89 -16.60 34.27 1.38
N VAL A 90 -15.29 34.18 1.64
CA VAL A 90 -14.25 34.66 0.72
C VAL A 90 -14.27 33.85 -0.57
N THR A 91 -14.30 32.52 -0.46
CA THR A 91 -14.38 31.62 -1.61
C THR A 91 -15.69 31.81 -2.38
N LEU A 92 -16.83 31.91 -1.69
CA LEU A 92 -18.13 32.14 -2.32
C LEU A 92 -18.14 33.45 -3.12
N ASN A 93 -17.67 34.55 -2.53
CA ASN A 93 -17.57 35.86 -3.20
C ASN A 93 -16.68 35.83 -4.44
N LYS A 94 -15.54 35.13 -4.38
CA LYS A 94 -14.64 34.96 -5.53
C LYS A 94 -15.30 34.14 -6.65
N THR A 95 -16.02 33.07 -6.31
CA THR A 95 -16.76 32.30 -7.30
C THR A 95 -17.95 33.06 -7.88
N GLY A 96 -18.62 33.90 -7.10
CA GLY A 96 -19.69 34.77 -7.59
C GLY A 96 -19.23 35.72 -8.70
N LYS A 97 -17.99 36.23 -8.62
CA LYS A 97 -17.39 37.08 -9.67
C LYS A 97 -17.19 36.37 -11.00
N LEU A 98 -17.16 35.03 -11.02
CA LEU A 98 -17.01 34.26 -12.27
C LEU A 98 -18.33 34.19 -13.06
N ASN A 99 -19.46 34.62 -12.48
CA ASN A 99 -20.80 34.57 -13.08
C ASN A 99 -21.22 33.16 -13.53
N ILE A 100 -20.88 32.15 -12.71
CA ILE A 100 -21.22 30.74 -12.94
C ILE A 100 -22.09 30.28 -11.78
N PHE A 101 -23.37 30.00 -12.03
CA PHE A 101 -24.33 29.76 -10.97
C PHE A 101 -24.97 28.37 -11.06
N SER A 102 -25.31 27.92 -12.27
CA SER A 102 -26.00 26.64 -12.44
C SER A 102 -25.03 25.47 -12.42
N LYS A 103 -25.50 24.30 -11.95
CA LYS A 103 -24.73 23.04 -12.01
C LYS A 103 -24.15 22.79 -13.41
N ARG A 104 -24.98 23.01 -14.44
CA ARG A 104 -24.60 22.81 -15.84
C ARG A 104 -23.48 23.75 -16.27
N GLU A 105 -23.58 25.04 -15.95
CA GLU A 105 -22.51 26.01 -16.23
C GLU A 105 -21.20 25.63 -15.54
N CYS A 106 -21.25 25.19 -14.27
CA CYS A 106 -20.06 24.73 -13.56
C CYS A 106 -19.40 23.52 -14.25
N MET A 107 -20.20 22.55 -14.69
CA MET A 107 -19.71 21.38 -15.43
C MET A 107 -19.13 21.76 -16.80
N GLU A 108 -19.78 22.67 -17.52
CA GLU A 108 -19.28 23.17 -18.80
C GLU A 108 -17.97 23.96 -18.64
N TYR A 109 -17.84 24.75 -17.57
CA TYR A 109 -16.62 25.52 -17.25
C TYR A 109 -15.41 24.64 -16.94
N ILE A 110 -15.61 23.56 -16.16
CA ILE A 110 -14.56 22.57 -15.91
C ILE A 110 -14.27 21.82 -17.21
N GLY A 111 -15.30 21.28 -17.86
CA GLY A 111 -15.20 20.48 -19.07
C GLY A 111 -14.49 21.18 -20.23
N ALA A 112 -14.74 22.47 -20.46
CA ALA A 112 -14.09 23.23 -21.52
C ALA A 112 -12.56 23.27 -21.40
N ARG A 113 -12.03 23.28 -20.17
CA ARG A 113 -10.58 23.28 -19.92
C ARG A 113 -9.92 21.92 -20.13
N PHE A 114 -10.69 20.84 -19.97
CA PHE A 114 -10.16 19.49 -20.03
C PHE A 114 -10.55 18.70 -21.28
N LYS A 115 -11.43 19.24 -22.13
CA LYS A 115 -11.91 18.59 -23.36
C LYS A 115 -10.77 18.08 -24.24
N THR A 116 -9.75 18.90 -24.47
CA THR A 116 -8.57 18.52 -25.28
C THR A 116 -7.78 17.40 -24.63
N ALA A 117 -7.76 17.38 -23.31
CA ALA A 117 -6.99 16.46 -22.51
C ALA A 117 -7.70 15.11 -22.36
N THR A 118 -9.03 15.06 -22.24
CA THR A 118 -9.86 13.83 -22.19
C THR A 118 -10.16 13.26 -23.58
N ARG A 119 -10.09 14.08 -24.64
CA ARG A 119 -10.55 13.73 -25.99
C ARG A 119 -12.02 13.31 -26.04
N SER A 120 -12.82 13.85 -25.12
CA SER A 120 -14.26 13.61 -25.04
C SER A 120 -15.03 14.45 -26.07
N SER A 121 -16.25 14.01 -26.39
CA SER A 121 -17.05 14.65 -27.44
C SER A 121 -17.68 15.96 -26.94
N SER A 122 -18.21 15.94 -25.72
CA SER A 122 -18.82 17.09 -25.05
C SER A 122 -18.00 17.58 -23.85
N ASN A 123 -18.25 18.84 -23.45
CA ASN A 123 -17.64 19.43 -22.26
C ASN A 123 -18.16 18.73 -21.00
N ILE A 124 -19.45 18.40 -20.95
CA ILE A 124 -20.08 17.74 -19.81
C ILE A 124 -19.48 16.34 -19.60
N GLU A 125 -19.35 15.54 -20.66
CA GLU A 125 -18.67 14.24 -20.60
C GLU A 125 -17.23 14.35 -20.08
N SER A 126 -16.51 15.41 -20.46
CA SER A 126 -15.15 15.66 -19.96
C SER A 126 -15.15 15.87 -18.44
N CYS A 127 -16.11 16.64 -17.94
CA CYS A 127 -16.27 16.91 -16.51
C CYS A 127 -16.63 15.63 -15.75
N ASP A 128 -17.57 14.84 -16.27
CA ASP A 128 -18.00 13.57 -15.67
C ASP A 128 -16.84 12.57 -15.60
N GLU A 129 -16.04 12.45 -16.66
CA GLU A 129 -14.85 11.62 -16.68
C GLU A 129 -13.86 12.05 -15.58
N ILE A 130 -13.66 13.35 -15.39
CA ILE A 130 -12.76 13.87 -14.36
C ILE A 130 -13.27 13.56 -12.97
N PHE A 131 -14.56 13.79 -12.74
CA PHE A 131 -15.17 13.55 -11.45
C PHE A 131 -15.14 12.06 -11.11
N TYR A 132 -15.42 11.20 -12.09
CA TYR A 132 -15.40 9.75 -11.90
C TYR A 132 -13.99 9.22 -11.57
N TYR A 133 -12.97 9.59 -12.36
CA TYR A 133 -11.63 9.00 -12.21
C TYR A 133 -10.71 9.72 -11.23
N TYR A 134 -10.81 11.05 -11.09
CA TYR A 134 -9.79 11.83 -10.37
C TYR A 134 -10.31 12.56 -9.12
N VAL A 135 -11.60 12.88 -9.02
CA VAL A 135 -12.18 13.57 -7.86
C VAL A 135 -12.88 12.56 -6.96
N LEU A 136 -12.21 12.21 -5.85
CA LEU A 136 -12.73 11.26 -4.85
C LEU A 136 -13.30 9.96 -5.48
N PRO A 137 -12.52 9.24 -6.30
CA PRO A 137 -12.99 8.06 -7.04
C PRO A 137 -13.46 6.88 -6.18
N HIS A 138 -13.25 6.94 -4.87
CA HIS A 138 -13.76 5.94 -3.93
C HIS A 138 -15.28 6.06 -3.71
N LEU A 139 -15.87 7.22 -4.04
CA LEU A 139 -17.31 7.47 -3.97
C LEU A 139 -17.86 7.49 -5.39
N ILE A 140 -18.95 6.77 -5.64
CA ILE A 140 -19.58 6.73 -6.97
C ILE A 140 -20.59 7.87 -7.07
N ASP A 141 -21.42 8.02 -6.03
CA ASP A 141 -22.50 8.99 -6.04
C ASP A 141 -22.00 10.43 -5.82
N PRO A 142 -22.47 11.41 -6.62
CA PRO A 142 -22.10 12.81 -6.45
C PRO A 142 -22.49 13.39 -5.09
N LEU A 143 -23.55 12.85 -4.46
CA LEU A 143 -24.00 13.26 -3.12
C LEU A 143 -22.99 12.88 -2.04
N ASP A 144 -22.47 11.67 -2.09
CA ASP A 144 -21.44 11.25 -1.13
C ASP A 144 -20.16 12.05 -1.30
N LYS A 145 -19.75 12.34 -2.56
CA LYS A 145 -18.59 13.21 -2.84
C LYS A 145 -18.77 14.59 -2.23
N PHE A 146 -19.96 15.17 -2.38
CA PHE A 146 -20.31 16.46 -1.84
C PHE A 146 -20.26 16.44 -0.30
N ASN A 147 -20.91 15.47 0.34
CA ASN A 147 -20.91 15.33 1.79
C ASN A 147 -19.50 15.11 2.37
N PHE A 148 -18.68 14.28 1.72
CA PHE A 148 -17.29 14.07 2.13
C PHE A 148 -16.44 15.33 1.98
N LEU A 149 -16.57 16.07 0.86
CA LEU A 149 -15.87 17.35 0.67
C LEU A 149 -16.28 18.37 1.73
N LEU A 150 -17.56 18.45 2.10
CA LEU A 150 -18.02 19.34 3.17
C LEU A 150 -17.35 19.00 4.50
N GLN A 151 -17.27 17.72 4.86
CA GLN A 151 -16.59 17.30 6.08
C GLN A 151 -15.09 17.58 6.05
N ALA A 152 -14.44 17.39 4.89
CA ALA A 152 -13.06 17.78 4.71
C ALA A 152 -12.88 19.30 4.86
N ILE A 153 -13.73 20.13 4.27
CA ILE A 153 -13.65 21.59 4.42
C ILE A 153 -13.83 22.01 5.89
N LYS A 154 -14.77 21.41 6.63
CA LYS A 154 -14.93 21.64 8.07
C LYS A 154 -13.64 21.32 8.84
N LYS A 155 -13.06 20.15 8.58
CA LYS A 155 -11.78 19.74 9.19
C LYS A 155 -10.65 20.73 8.84
N LEU A 156 -10.64 21.29 7.62
CA LEU A 156 -9.64 22.28 7.19
C LEU A 156 -9.81 23.59 7.97
N PHE A 157 -11.04 24.06 8.16
CA PHE A 157 -11.29 25.28 8.95
C PHE A 157 -10.88 25.12 10.41
N CYS A 158 -11.21 23.99 11.04
CA CYS A 158 -10.72 23.67 12.38
C CYS A 158 -9.18 23.68 12.45
N LEU A 159 -8.49 23.17 11.42
CA LEU A 159 -7.03 23.21 11.33
C LEU A 159 -6.51 24.64 11.18
N VAL A 160 -7.15 25.46 10.33
CA VAL A 160 -6.79 26.87 10.12
C VAL A 160 -6.91 27.67 11.43
N ARG A 161 -7.94 27.39 12.22
CA ARG A 161 -8.16 28.00 13.55
C ARG A 161 -7.28 27.43 14.68
N ASN A 162 -6.49 26.39 14.40
CA ASN A 162 -5.70 25.65 15.40
C ASN A 162 -6.54 24.97 16.50
N GLU A 163 -7.81 24.66 16.20
CA GLU A 163 -8.69 23.89 17.09
C GLU A 163 -8.27 22.42 17.12
N ILE A 164 -7.76 21.91 15.99
CA ILE A 164 -7.24 20.55 15.86
C ILE A 164 -5.72 20.51 15.64
N ILE A 165 -5.10 19.42 16.10
CA ILE A 165 -3.70 19.09 15.85
C ILE A 165 -3.61 18.44 14.45
N PRO A 166 -2.54 18.69 13.67
CA PRO A 166 -2.32 17.97 12.43
C PRO A 166 -2.16 16.47 12.65
N ASP A 167 -2.69 15.68 11.73
CA ASP A 167 -2.53 14.23 11.73
C ASP A 167 -1.05 13.87 11.44
N ASP A 168 -0.48 12.95 12.24
CA ASP A 168 0.90 12.49 12.02
C ASP A 168 0.95 11.57 10.79
N SER A 169 1.57 12.05 9.71
CA SER A 169 1.77 11.28 8.48
C SER A 169 2.80 10.16 8.61
N ASP A 170 3.64 10.21 9.64
CA ASP A 170 4.68 9.22 9.90
C ASP A 170 4.17 8.10 10.82
N SER A 171 3.04 8.28 11.49
CA SER A 171 2.47 7.26 12.38
C SER A 171 2.07 6.01 11.57
N PRO A 172 2.47 4.80 12.01
CA PRO A 172 2.05 3.53 11.40
C PRO A 172 0.52 3.39 11.23
N ALA A 173 -0.26 3.96 12.14
CA ALA A 173 -1.72 3.93 12.10
C ALA A 173 -2.33 4.72 10.93
N SER A 174 -1.60 5.74 10.45
CA SER A 174 -1.95 6.56 9.28
C SER A 174 -1.65 5.86 7.96
N HIS A 175 -1.20 4.59 7.99
CA HIS A 175 -0.76 3.86 6.81
C HIS A 175 -1.60 2.62 6.53
N GLU A 176 -1.56 2.22 5.26
CA GLU A 176 -1.94 0.89 4.80
C GLU A 176 -0.78 0.22 4.05
N LEU A 177 -0.82 -1.10 3.92
CA LEU A 177 0.19 -1.86 3.19
C LEU A 177 -0.23 -2.02 1.72
N LEU A 178 0.65 -1.66 0.80
CA LEU A 178 0.41 -1.96 -0.61
C LEU A 178 0.72 -3.44 -0.85
N THR A 179 -0.29 -4.23 -1.18
CA THR A 179 -0.13 -5.67 -1.42
C THR A 179 0.19 -5.98 -2.87
N GLU A 180 0.72 -7.17 -3.12
CA GLU A 180 1.08 -7.63 -4.47
C GLU A 180 -0.14 -7.64 -5.42
N THR A 181 -1.31 -8.00 -4.89
CA THR A 181 -2.58 -8.01 -5.64
C THR A 181 -2.94 -6.62 -6.15
N GLN A 182 -2.78 -5.60 -5.31
CA GLN A 182 -3.01 -4.20 -5.68
C GLN A 182 -1.99 -3.72 -6.70
N LEU A 183 -0.70 -4.02 -6.46
CA LEU A 183 0.37 -3.59 -7.35
C LEU A 183 0.19 -4.18 -8.75
N PHE A 184 -0.12 -5.48 -8.85
CA PHE A 184 -0.38 -6.12 -10.13
C PHE A 184 -1.65 -5.58 -10.80
N ALA A 185 -2.72 -5.31 -10.05
CA ALA A 185 -3.94 -4.71 -10.60
C ALA A 185 -3.65 -3.33 -11.20
N ILE A 186 -2.90 -2.48 -10.49
CA ILE A 186 -2.50 -1.14 -10.96
C ILE A 186 -1.67 -1.24 -12.24
N ILE A 187 -0.66 -2.11 -12.28
CA ILE A 187 0.21 -2.30 -13.45
C ILE A 187 -0.61 -2.83 -14.64
N LEU A 188 -1.46 -3.83 -14.41
CA LEU A 188 -2.29 -4.43 -15.44
C LEU A 188 -3.21 -3.38 -16.05
N ARG A 189 -3.88 -2.59 -15.21
CA ARG A 189 -4.80 -1.54 -15.65
C ARG A 189 -4.08 -0.46 -16.46
N ASP A 190 -2.92 0.01 -16.00
CA ASP A 190 -2.13 1.02 -16.72
C ASP A 190 -1.68 0.49 -18.10
N LYS A 191 -1.23 -0.77 -18.17
CA LYS A 191 -0.82 -1.39 -19.44
C LYS A 191 -2.00 -1.65 -20.39
N LEU A 192 -3.17 -2.02 -19.88
CA LEU A 192 -4.38 -2.14 -20.71
C LEU A 192 -4.81 -0.78 -21.27
N GLU A 193 -4.67 0.30 -20.49
CA GLU A 193 -4.95 1.65 -20.98
C GLU A 193 -3.95 2.10 -22.05
N ASP A 194 -2.67 1.80 -21.89
CA ASP A 194 -1.65 2.05 -22.90
C ASP A 194 -1.96 1.26 -24.19
N LEU A 195 -2.34 -0.01 -24.08
CA LEU A 195 -2.78 -0.82 -25.22
C LEU A 195 -4.01 -0.22 -25.90
N LYS A 196 -5.01 0.21 -25.13
CA LYS A 196 -6.21 0.88 -25.65
C LYS A 196 -5.85 2.16 -26.42
N ARG A 197 -4.96 2.99 -25.87
CA ARG A 197 -4.51 4.24 -26.50
C ARG A 197 -3.71 3.98 -27.78
N ASN A 198 -2.81 3.00 -27.75
CA ASN A 198 -2.04 2.58 -28.90
C ASN A 198 -2.97 2.08 -30.02
N PHE A 199 -3.95 1.24 -29.66
CA PHE A 199 -4.96 0.77 -30.58
C PHE A 199 -5.79 1.92 -31.17
N GLN A 200 -6.27 2.84 -30.34
CA GLN A 200 -7.00 4.04 -30.81
C GLN A 200 -6.14 4.85 -31.79
N SER A 201 -4.87 5.08 -31.49
CA SER A 201 -3.94 5.79 -32.38
C SER A 201 -3.75 5.08 -33.71
N ILE A 202 -3.57 3.75 -33.71
CA ILE A 202 -3.45 2.94 -34.93
C ILE A 202 -4.74 3.01 -35.75
N TYR A 203 -5.89 2.89 -35.09
CA TYR A 203 -7.21 2.95 -35.70
C TYR A 203 -7.45 4.32 -36.36
N TYR A 204 -7.22 5.43 -35.64
CA TYR A 204 -7.34 6.78 -36.20
C TYR A 204 -6.37 7.02 -37.35
N ARG A 205 -5.11 6.56 -37.27
CA ARG A 205 -4.16 6.64 -38.40
C ARG A 205 -4.63 5.87 -39.62
N THR A 206 -5.27 4.71 -39.43
CA THR A 206 -5.80 3.87 -40.51
C THR A 206 -6.95 4.58 -41.22
N ILE A 207 -7.89 5.14 -40.45
CA ILE A 207 -8.98 5.98 -40.97
C ILE A 207 -8.42 7.20 -41.71
N GLN A 208 -7.50 7.94 -41.09
CA GLN A 208 -6.91 9.14 -41.72
C GLN A 208 -6.22 8.82 -43.06
N ARG A 209 -5.51 7.69 -43.16
CA ARG A 209 -4.90 7.24 -44.43
C ARG A 209 -5.94 6.94 -45.51
N LYS A 210 -7.04 6.27 -45.15
CA LYS A 210 -8.17 5.98 -46.06
C LYS A 210 -8.82 7.27 -46.56
N TYR A 211 -9.06 8.22 -45.66
CA TYR A 211 -9.62 9.53 -46.00
C TYR A 211 -8.68 10.38 -46.87
N LYS A 212 -7.37 10.41 -46.56
CA LYS A 212 -6.39 11.08 -47.44
C LYS A 212 -6.36 10.49 -48.84
N LYS A 213 -6.47 9.15 -48.98
CA LYS A 213 -6.57 8.49 -50.29
C LYS A 213 -7.88 8.82 -51.03
N LEU A 214 -9.01 8.92 -50.32
CA LEU A 214 -10.30 9.33 -50.89
C LEU A 214 -10.30 10.80 -51.33
N ASN A 215 -9.76 11.71 -50.51
CA ASN A 215 -9.69 13.14 -50.83
C ASN A 215 -8.68 13.43 -51.95
N ASN A 216 -7.57 12.69 -52.04
CA ASN A 216 -6.66 12.80 -53.19
C ASN A 216 -7.31 12.36 -54.51
N LYS A 217 -8.34 11.50 -54.48
CA LYS A 217 -9.16 11.15 -55.65
C LYS A 217 -10.26 12.19 -55.95
N ARG A 218 -10.64 13.03 -54.98
CA ARG A 218 -11.70 14.06 -55.08
C ARG A 218 -11.16 15.49 -55.21
N LYS A 219 -9.99 15.67 -55.83
CA LYS A 219 -9.50 17.00 -56.25
C LYS A 219 -10.21 17.48 -57.52
N THR A 220 -11.54 17.50 -57.50
CA THR A 220 -12.39 18.33 -58.36
C THR A 220 -13.66 18.62 -57.57
N ASN A 221 -13.75 19.87 -57.11
CA ASN A 221 -14.90 20.56 -56.51
C ASN A 221 -15.21 20.36 -55.01
N ASP A 222 -15.18 21.51 -54.33
CA ASP A 222 -15.93 21.98 -53.17
C ASP A 222 -15.69 21.46 -51.74
N SER A 223 -14.99 22.33 -50.98
CA SER A 223 -15.42 22.94 -49.72
C SER A 223 -16.37 22.17 -48.78
N TYR A 224 -15.97 20.99 -48.32
CA TYR A 224 -16.48 20.43 -47.06
C TYR A 224 -15.35 19.98 -46.13
N LYS A 225 -14.90 20.90 -45.27
CA LYS A 225 -14.20 20.54 -44.02
C LYS A 225 -15.24 20.00 -43.03
N LYS A 226 -15.69 18.75 -43.23
CA LYS A 226 -16.30 18.00 -42.12
C LYS A 226 -15.20 17.68 -41.11
N GLU A 227 -15.43 18.01 -39.85
CA GLU A 227 -14.50 17.69 -38.77
C GLU A 227 -14.23 16.17 -38.75
N ILE A 228 -12.97 15.80 -38.52
CA ILE A 228 -12.47 14.41 -38.53
C ILE A 228 -13.18 13.53 -37.47
N SER A 229 -13.92 14.14 -36.55
CA SER A 229 -14.68 13.53 -35.46
C SER A 229 -15.88 12.67 -35.90
N ASP A 230 -16.50 12.96 -37.05
CA ASP A 230 -17.77 12.32 -37.46
C ASP A 230 -17.61 11.09 -38.36
N ILE A 231 -16.39 10.58 -38.49
CA ILE A 231 -16.07 9.46 -39.38
C ILE A 231 -16.21 8.14 -38.62
N LYS A 232 -17.30 7.41 -38.87
CA LYS A 232 -17.45 6.02 -38.38
C LYS A 232 -16.66 5.06 -39.27
N GLY A 233 -15.64 4.40 -38.72
CA GLY A 233 -14.86 3.39 -39.44
C GLY A 233 -15.63 2.07 -39.60
N THR A 234 -15.26 1.27 -40.61
CA THR A 234 -15.91 -0.02 -40.86
C THR A 234 -15.34 -1.12 -39.94
N LYS A 235 -16.06 -2.25 -39.81
CA LYS A 235 -15.58 -3.44 -39.07
C LYS A 235 -14.24 -3.96 -39.61
N GLU A 236 -14.01 -3.81 -40.91
CA GLU A 236 -12.75 -4.18 -41.59
C GLU A 236 -11.58 -3.29 -41.15
N ASP A 237 -11.81 -1.98 -40.99
CA ASP A 237 -10.79 -1.04 -40.53
C ASP A 237 -10.35 -1.38 -39.09
N PHE A 238 -11.28 -1.85 -38.26
CA PHE A 238 -11.00 -2.34 -36.91
C PHE A 238 -10.15 -3.62 -36.93
N LEU A 239 -10.54 -4.62 -37.73
CA LEU A 239 -9.78 -5.87 -37.88
C LEU A 239 -8.38 -5.64 -38.42
N HIS A 240 -8.23 -4.72 -39.39
CA HIS A 240 -6.94 -4.32 -39.91
C HIS A 240 -6.08 -3.69 -38.82
N ALA A 241 -6.61 -2.73 -38.04
CA ALA A 241 -5.88 -2.13 -36.92
C ALA A 241 -5.47 -3.15 -35.86
N TYR A 242 -6.33 -4.14 -35.57
CA TYR A 242 -6.09 -5.18 -34.58
C TYR A 242 -4.90 -6.08 -34.96
N LYS A 243 -4.71 -6.39 -36.25
CA LYS A 243 -3.56 -7.18 -36.71
C LYS A 243 -2.20 -6.55 -36.41
N TYR A 244 -2.14 -5.22 -36.28
CA TYR A 244 -0.90 -4.49 -35.95
C TYR A 244 -0.75 -4.21 -34.45
N LEU A 245 -1.67 -4.68 -33.61
CA LEU A 245 -1.57 -4.52 -32.18
C LEU A 245 -0.60 -5.58 -31.62
N ASP A 246 0.42 -5.14 -30.89
CA ASP A 246 1.32 -6.04 -30.19
C ASP A 246 0.68 -6.58 -28.91
N THR A 247 0.14 -7.80 -28.98
CA THR A 247 -0.51 -8.47 -27.85
C THR A 247 0.47 -8.97 -26.80
N TYR A 248 1.74 -9.23 -27.16
CA TYR A 248 2.77 -9.73 -26.25
C TYR A 248 3.40 -8.62 -25.41
N ALA A 249 3.10 -7.35 -25.70
CA ALA A 249 3.58 -6.20 -24.94
C ALA A 249 3.24 -6.29 -23.44
N LEU A 250 2.06 -6.84 -23.10
CA LEU A 250 1.64 -6.99 -21.70
C LEU A 250 2.57 -7.96 -20.95
N GLY A 251 2.80 -9.16 -21.49
CA GLY A 251 3.65 -10.17 -20.87
C GLY A 251 5.09 -9.70 -20.69
N ARG A 252 5.68 -9.10 -21.74
CA ARG A 252 7.02 -8.51 -21.67
C ARG A 252 7.12 -7.37 -20.65
N GLY A 253 6.05 -6.59 -20.49
CA GLY A 253 5.96 -5.55 -19.46
C GLY A 253 6.03 -6.11 -18.05
N PHE A 254 5.31 -7.20 -17.77
CA PHE A 254 5.35 -7.88 -16.47
C PHE A 254 6.69 -8.56 -16.21
N GLU A 255 7.29 -9.22 -17.20
CA GLU A 255 8.60 -9.84 -17.08
C GLU A 255 9.69 -8.80 -16.79
N SER A 256 9.65 -7.66 -17.48
CA SER A 256 10.54 -6.53 -17.22
C SER A 256 10.32 -5.95 -15.82
N PHE A 257 9.08 -5.85 -15.36
CA PHE A 257 8.76 -5.40 -14.01
C PHE A 257 9.33 -6.35 -12.95
N LEU A 258 9.08 -7.66 -13.05
CA LEU A 258 9.54 -8.64 -12.07
C LEU A 258 11.07 -8.76 -12.02
N SER A 259 11.74 -8.64 -13.17
CA SER A 259 13.20 -8.72 -13.26
C SER A 259 13.91 -7.45 -12.76
N THR A 260 13.39 -6.26 -13.10
CA THR A 260 14.05 -4.99 -12.76
C THR A 260 13.50 -4.30 -11.51
N GLY A 261 12.31 -4.69 -11.06
CA GLY A 261 11.58 -4.03 -9.98
C GLY A 261 11.18 -2.59 -10.27
N ARG A 262 11.15 -2.18 -11.55
CA ARG A 262 10.82 -0.82 -11.99
C ARG A 262 9.42 -0.72 -12.57
N ILE A 263 8.69 0.30 -12.14
CA ILE A 263 7.33 0.60 -12.60
C ILE A 263 7.29 2.01 -13.17
N ASN A 264 6.76 2.13 -14.38
CA ASN A 264 6.43 3.41 -14.99
C ASN A 264 4.91 3.48 -15.16
N ILE A 265 4.21 3.96 -14.12
CA ILE A 265 2.77 4.22 -14.19
C ILE A 265 2.52 5.65 -14.66
N GLN A 266 1.51 5.82 -15.53
CA GLN A 266 1.04 7.13 -15.95
C GLN A 266 -0.25 7.55 -15.24
N ASN A 267 -1.13 6.61 -14.92
CA ASN A 267 -2.49 6.95 -14.50
C ASN A 267 -2.68 7.08 -12.98
N SER A 268 -2.02 6.24 -12.17
CA SER A 268 -2.05 6.41 -10.72
C SER A 268 -1.14 7.54 -10.27
N SER A 269 -1.58 8.31 -9.27
CA SER A 269 -0.79 9.38 -8.66
C SER A 269 -0.28 9.01 -7.27
N ASP A 270 -0.74 7.88 -6.75
CA ASP A 270 -0.49 7.44 -5.38
C ASP A 270 0.92 6.85 -5.17
N ILE A 271 1.48 6.25 -6.22
CA ILE A 271 2.80 5.62 -6.15
C ILE A 271 3.89 6.66 -6.40
N LEU A 272 4.62 7.02 -5.34
CA LEU A 272 5.66 8.06 -5.37
C LEU A 272 7.02 7.57 -5.90
N GLN A 273 7.27 6.26 -5.89
CA GLN A 273 8.56 5.68 -6.30
C GLN A 273 8.40 4.84 -7.57
N ASN A 274 9.42 4.82 -8.44
CA ASN A 274 9.40 4.08 -9.70
C ASN A 274 10.29 2.81 -9.67
N ALA A 275 11.00 2.55 -8.58
CA ALA A 275 11.96 1.44 -8.48
C ALA A 275 11.97 0.82 -7.08
N GLY A 276 12.48 -0.41 -6.98
CA GLY A 276 12.66 -1.13 -5.72
C GLY A 276 11.42 -1.90 -5.25
N PHE A 277 10.53 -2.30 -6.17
CA PHE A 277 9.34 -3.08 -5.84
C PHE A 277 9.58 -4.59 -5.78
N CYS A 278 10.56 -5.09 -6.53
CA CYS A 278 10.91 -6.51 -6.55
C CYS A 278 12.29 -6.68 -5.93
N ILE A 279 12.43 -7.73 -5.12
CA ILE A 279 13.69 -8.17 -4.53
C ILE A 279 13.86 -9.66 -4.79
N ILE A 280 15.12 -10.11 -4.85
CA ILE A 280 15.42 -11.53 -4.95
C ILE A 280 15.08 -12.17 -3.59
N ALA A 281 14.27 -13.23 -3.61
CA ALA A 281 13.99 -14.02 -2.42
C ALA A 281 15.20 -14.92 -2.12
N GLU A 282 16.14 -14.40 -1.34
CA GLU A 282 17.39 -15.10 -1.03
C GLU A 282 17.14 -16.34 -0.17
N ARG A 283 17.80 -17.44 -0.52
CA ARG A 283 17.80 -18.70 0.23
C ARG A 283 19.16 -19.03 0.81
N ILE A 284 19.73 -18.07 1.55
CA ILE A 284 20.93 -18.33 2.38
C ILE A 284 20.58 -19.37 3.44
N ASN A 285 19.47 -19.13 4.14
CA ASN A 285 18.84 -20.05 5.07
C ASN A 285 17.32 -19.81 5.05
N PHE A 286 16.55 -20.65 5.74
CA PHE A 286 15.09 -20.50 5.80
C PHE A 286 14.65 -19.20 6.50
N TYR A 287 15.41 -18.70 7.47
CA TYR A 287 15.07 -17.53 8.27
C TYR A 287 15.14 -16.25 7.42
N ARG A 288 16.13 -16.15 6.54
CA ARG A 288 16.23 -15.12 5.50
C ARG A 288 15.05 -15.20 4.56
N TYR A 289 14.75 -16.39 4.05
CA TYR A 289 13.68 -16.63 3.09
C TYR A 289 12.32 -16.19 3.65
N ILE A 290 11.93 -16.66 4.84
CA ILE A 290 10.66 -16.28 5.48
C ILE A 290 10.60 -14.80 5.86
N SER A 291 11.74 -14.19 6.21
CA SER A 291 11.79 -12.77 6.56
C SER A 291 11.40 -11.86 5.39
N HIS A 292 11.70 -12.25 4.14
CA HIS A 292 11.32 -11.45 2.97
C HIS A 292 9.80 -11.26 2.89
N PHE A 293 9.02 -12.32 3.13
CA PHE A 293 7.54 -12.28 3.06
C PHE A 293 6.88 -11.54 4.23
N ARG A 294 7.61 -11.30 5.32
CA ARG A 294 7.13 -10.50 6.46
C ARG A 294 7.73 -9.10 6.49
N SER A 295 8.63 -8.78 5.56
CA SER A 295 9.29 -7.48 5.51
C SER A 295 8.37 -6.43 4.90
N VAL A 296 8.40 -5.23 5.49
CA VAL A 296 7.66 -4.07 5.03
C VAL A 296 8.64 -2.90 4.94
N SER A 297 8.69 -2.27 3.77
CA SER A 297 9.51 -1.10 3.54
C SER A 297 8.65 0.17 3.48
N ARG A 298 9.17 1.28 4.03
CA ARG A 298 8.49 2.59 3.94
C ARG A 298 8.58 3.22 2.55
N GLY A 299 9.51 2.76 1.72
CA GLY A 299 9.85 3.25 0.39
C GLY A 299 11.28 3.81 0.31
N SER A 300 11.90 3.73 -0.86
CA SER A 300 13.27 4.20 -1.11
C SER A 300 13.39 5.72 -0.97
N PHE A 301 12.32 6.46 -1.28
CA PHE A 301 12.23 7.91 -1.11
C PHE A 301 12.66 8.37 0.30
N PHE A 302 12.29 7.62 1.34
CA PHE A 302 12.59 7.98 2.73
C PHE A 302 14.01 7.65 3.17
N GLN A 303 14.78 6.90 2.36
CA GLN A 303 16.20 6.65 2.64
C GLN A 303 17.04 7.91 2.39
N GLU A 304 16.63 8.76 1.43
CA GLU A 304 17.31 10.02 1.09
C GLU A 304 16.98 11.14 2.09
N VAL A 305 15.82 11.07 2.74
CA VAL A 305 15.38 12.09 3.69
C VAL A 305 16.21 12.00 4.98
N ARG A 306 16.81 13.12 5.39
CA ARG A 306 17.68 13.21 6.57
C ARG A 306 16.94 13.22 7.91
N THR A 307 15.61 13.35 7.91
CA THR A 307 14.80 13.41 9.14
C THR A 307 14.70 12.03 9.78
N THR A 308 14.89 11.97 11.10
CA THR A 308 14.83 10.70 11.85
C THR A 308 13.43 10.32 12.31
N SER A 309 12.42 11.20 12.18
CA SER A 309 11.03 10.96 12.62
C SER A 309 10.46 9.66 12.04
N VAL A 310 10.67 9.43 10.75
CA VAL A 310 10.23 8.25 9.99
C VAL A 310 10.92 6.95 10.39
N ARG A 311 12.05 7.02 11.10
CA ARG A 311 12.84 5.85 11.55
C ARG A 311 12.53 5.45 12.99
N LYS A 312 11.85 6.32 13.75
CA LYS A 312 11.54 6.06 15.15
C LYS A 312 10.48 4.98 15.27
N LEU A 313 10.74 4.02 16.16
CA LEU A 313 9.71 3.09 16.62
C LEU A 313 8.62 3.89 17.36
N ARG A 314 7.37 3.60 17.05
CA ARG A 314 6.19 4.28 17.59
C ARG A 314 5.33 3.30 18.41
N PRO A 315 4.71 3.71 19.53
CA PRO A 315 3.84 2.84 20.33
C PRO A 315 2.68 2.21 19.54
N GLU A 316 2.17 2.91 18.54
CA GLU A 316 1.11 2.44 17.64
C GLU A 316 1.50 1.18 16.86
N SER A 317 2.81 0.92 16.69
CA SER A 317 3.32 -0.31 16.06
C SER A 317 3.10 -1.57 16.90
N TRP A 318 2.74 -1.45 18.18
CA TRP A 318 2.62 -2.57 19.11
C TRP A 318 1.73 -3.69 18.55
N GLY A 319 2.26 -4.91 18.50
CA GLY A 319 1.55 -6.08 17.98
C GLY A 319 1.43 -6.15 16.45
N PHE A 320 1.81 -5.10 15.71
CA PHE A 320 1.77 -5.06 14.24
C PHE A 320 3.16 -5.17 13.60
N PHE A 321 4.09 -4.33 14.04
CA PHE A 321 5.49 -4.36 13.61
C PHE A 321 6.38 -4.76 14.78
N CYS A 322 7.34 -5.64 14.50
CA CYS A 322 8.28 -6.08 15.51
C CYS A 322 9.21 -4.93 15.92
N PRO A 323 9.35 -4.65 17.24
CA PRO A 323 10.21 -3.57 17.72
C PRO A 323 11.70 -3.89 17.60
N VAL A 324 12.06 -5.17 17.44
CA VAL A 324 13.44 -5.66 17.42
C VAL A 324 13.92 -5.95 16.00
N HIS A 325 13.05 -6.50 15.14
CA HIS A 325 13.46 -7.02 13.84
C HIS A 325 13.54 -5.91 12.79
N THR A 326 14.61 -5.12 12.85
CA THR A 326 15.01 -4.16 11.82
C THR A 326 16.52 -4.32 11.57
N PRO A 327 17.00 -4.22 10.32
CA PRO A 327 18.44 -4.24 10.05
C PRO A 327 19.13 -3.01 10.64
N ASP A 328 20.42 -3.13 10.93
CA ASP A 328 21.27 -1.98 11.22
C ASP A 328 21.65 -1.17 9.96
N GLY A 329 22.35 -0.04 10.16
CA GLY A 329 22.84 0.80 9.08
C GLY A 329 21.77 1.68 8.42
N THR A 330 21.93 1.94 7.11
CA THR A 330 21.07 2.87 6.35
C THR A 330 19.58 2.47 6.28
N PRO A 331 19.15 1.20 6.27
CA PRO A 331 17.74 0.83 6.28
C PRO A 331 17.10 0.79 7.68
N CYS A 332 17.84 1.06 8.75
CA CYS A 332 17.34 1.00 10.13
C CYS A 332 16.09 1.88 10.33
N GLY A 333 15.01 1.26 10.84
CA GLY A 333 13.71 1.90 11.06
C GLY A 333 12.85 2.09 9.79
N LEU A 334 13.41 1.90 8.59
CA LEU A 334 12.67 2.00 7.32
C LEU A 334 12.26 0.63 6.77
N LEU A 335 13.08 -0.40 7.03
CA LEU A 335 12.75 -1.79 6.79
C LEU A 335 12.36 -2.43 8.13
N THR A 336 11.09 -2.77 8.26
CA THR A 336 10.53 -3.41 9.46
C THR A 336 9.94 -4.75 9.08
N HIS A 337 9.61 -5.57 10.07
CA HIS A 337 8.99 -6.87 9.84
C HIS A 337 7.71 -6.96 10.66
N LEU A 338 6.67 -7.53 10.07
CA LEU A 338 5.42 -7.81 10.78
C LEU A 338 5.64 -8.80 11.92
N THR A 339 4.85 -8.67 12.98
CA THR A 339 4.82 -9.64 14.10
C THR A 339 4.31 -11.00 13.63
N SER A 340 4.38 -12.05 14.46
CA SER A 340 3.81 -13.36 14.11
C SER A 340 2.29 -13.32 13.95
N SER A 341 1.60 -12.53 14.77
CA SER A 341 0.13 -12.49 14.87
C SER A 341 -0.54 -11.53 13.90
N ALA A 342 0.19 -10.53 13.40
CA ALA A 342 -0.36 -9.53 12.48
C ALA A 342 -0.76 -10.16 11.14
N SER A 343 -1.99 -9.90 10.72
CA SER A 343 -2.54 -10.31 9.44
C SER A 343 -2.88 -9.11 8.58
N ILE A 344 -2.91 -9.34 7.26
CA ILE A 344 -3.34 -8.35 6.28
C ILE A 344 -4.71 -8.80 5.78
N VAL A 345 -5.67 -7.88 5.76
CA VAL A 345 -7.02 -8.15 5.26
C VAL A 345 -6.98 -8.29 3.74
N ASN A 346 -7.28 -9.49 3.22
CA ASN A 346 -7.25 -9.77 1.78
C ASN A 346 -8.64 -9.83 1.14
N LYS A 347 -9.70 -9.78 1.94
CA LYS A 347 -11.10 -9.89 1.48
C LYS A 347 -11.94 -8.82 2.14
N ILE A 348 -12.89 -8.28 1.38
CA ILE A 348 -13.94 -7.40 1.89
C ILE A 348 -15.01 -8.29 2.50
N PHE A 349 -15.51 -7.93 3.68
CA PHE A 349 -16.60 -8.65 4.33
C PHE A 349 -17.94 -8.03 3.93
N GLU A 350 -18.97 -8.85 3.76
CA GLU A 350 -20.32 -8.30 3.53
C GLU A 350 -20.79 -7.59 4.80
N PHE A 351 -21.14 -6.31 4.67
CA PHE A 351 -21.61 -5.48 5.75
C PHE A 351 -22.82 -4.69 5.27
N ASP A 352 -23.95 -4.86 5.96
CA ASP A 352 -25.17 -4.14 5.63
C ASP A 352 -25.12 -2.73 6.21
N VAL A 353 -25.08 -1.72 5.34
CA VAL A 353 -25.08 -0.30 5.71
C VAL A 353 -26.38 0.08 6.44
N SER A 354 -27.48 -0.66 6.23
CA SER A 354 -28.74 -0.42 6.92
C SER A 354 -28.64 -0.56 8.45
N LEU A 355 -27.67 -1.35 8.92
CA LEU A 355 -27.36 -1.55 10.33
C LEU A 355 -27.02 -0.24 11.04
N PHE A 356 -26.39 0.73 10.36
CA PHE A 356 -26.11 2.02 10.99
C PHE A 356 -27.40 2.72 11.40
N TYR A 357 -28.43 2.68 10.56
CA TYR A 357 -29.71 3.32 10.83
C TYR A 357 -30.49 2.61 11.95
N SER A 358 -30.45 1.27 12.00
CA SER A 358 -31.09 0.51 13.09
C SER A 358 -30.40 0.75 14.44
N LEU A 359 -29.11 1.08 14.44
CA LEU A 359 -28.34 1.46 15.63
C LEU A 359 -28.48 2.96 16.02
N GLY A 360 -29.33 3.72 15.31
CA GLY A 360 -29.66 5.11 15.65
C GLY A 360 -28.79 6.17 14.98
N VAL A 361 -28.10 5.84 13.88
CA VAL A 361 -27.44 6.85 13.03
C VAL A 361 -28.50 7.63 12.26
N ILE A 362 -28.43 8.95 12.32
CA ILE A 362 -29.32 9.85 11.58
C ILE A 362 -28.72 10.04 10.19
N PRO A 363 -29.42 9.70 9.09
CA PRO A 363 -28.91 9.87 7.73
C PRO A 363 -28.56 11.32 7.41
N SER A 364 -27.59 11.49 6.52
CA SER A 364 -27.15 12.81 6.04
C SER A 364 -28.15 13.43 5.06
N TYR A 365 -29.23 14.03 5.58
CA TYR A 365 -30.07 14.93 4.79
C TYR A 365 -29.39 16.30 4.65
N ARG A 366 -29.81 17.10 3.65
CA ARG A 366 -29.23 18.43 3.29
C ARG A 366 -29.50 19.51 4.35
N GLU A 367 -29.41 19.15 5.61
CA GLU A 367 -29.53 20.00 6.77
C GLU A 367 -28.30 19.80 7.65
N PHE A 368 -27.97 20.85 8.42
CA PHE A 368 -26.91 20.74 9.40
C PHE A 368 -27.44 19.97 10.60
N ILE A 369 -26.83 18.80 10.87
CA ILE A 369 -27.15 17.97 12.03
C ILE A 369 -26.05 18.17 13.07
N GLU A 370 -26.44 18.57 14.28
CA GLU A 370 -25.55 18.63 15.44
C GLU A 370 -25.29 17.21 15.94
N GLY A 371 -24.20 16.59 15.48
CA GLY A 371 -23.79 15.25 15.90
C GLY A 371 -22.42 14.86 15.35
N ILE A 372 -21.90 13.72 15.81
CA ILE A 372 -20.60 13.22 15.34
C ILE A 372 -20.78 12.50 14.00
N PRO A 373 -20.02 12.86 12.95
CA PRO A 373 -20.14 12.21 11.64
C PRO A 373 -19.64 10.76 11.69
N VAL A 374 -20.41 9.88 11.05
CA VAL A 374 -20.12 8.45 10.90
C VAL A 374 -19.72 8.17 9.45
N PHE A 375 -18.50 7.66 9.28
CA PHE A 375 -17.92 7.30 7.99
C PHE A 375 -17.87 5.78 7.80
N TYR A 376 -18.25 5.31 6.63
CA TYR A 376 -18.05 3.93 6.17
C TYR A 376 -17.18 3.94 4.91
N ASP A 377 -15.92 3.48 5.01
CA ASP A 377 -14.92 3.49 3.92
C ASP A 377 -14.79 4.84 3.16
N GLY A 378 -15.03 5.96 3.85
CA GLY A 378 -15.00 7.32 3.30
C GLY A 378 -16.37 7.89 2.92
N GLN A 379 -17.43 7.09 2.88
CA GLN A 379 -18.79 7.59 2.70
C GLN A 379 -19.35 8.15 4.01
N VAL A 380 -19.97 9.33 3.98
CA VAL A 380 -20.66 9.92 5.14
C VAL A 380 -22.07 9.32 5.24
N VAL A 381 -22.21 8.27 6.05
CA VAL A 381 -23.51 7.58 6.24
C VAL A 381 -24.50 8.48 6.98
N GLY A 382 -24.01 9.19 7.99
CA GLY A 382 -24.87 10.03 8.82
C GLY A 382 -24.16 10.58 10.05
N TYR A 383 -24.96 10.90 11.08
CA TYR A 383 -24.49 11.48 12.33
C TYR A 383 -25.04 10.71 13.52
N SER A 384 -24.23 10.58 14.57
CA SER A 384 -24.64 9.97 15.84
C SER A 384 -24.62 10.98 16.97
N LEU A 385 -25.69 10.99 17.78
CA LEU A 385 -25.76 11.75 19.03
C LEU A 385 -25.07 11.02 20.19
N ASN A 386 -25.05 9.68 20.15
CA ASN A 386 -24.49 8.81 21.19
C ASN A 386 -23.35 7.93 20.61
N PRO A 387 -22.16 8.50 20.40
CA PRO A 387 -21.08 7.85 19.65
C PRO A 387 -20.50 6.61 20.36
N LYS A 388 -20.39 6.65 21.70
CA LYS A 388 -19.80 5.55 22.49
C LYS A 388 -20.65 4.28 22.42
N ASP A 389 -21.95 4.43 22.64
CA ASP A 389 -22.92 3.33 22.57
C ASP A 389 -22.99 2.72 21.16
N LEU A 390 -22.98 3.56 20.12
CA LEU A 390 -22.92 3.10 18.73
C LEU A 390 -21.68 2.23 18.47
N VAL A 391 -20.50 2.68 18.92
CA VAL A 391 -19.23 1.96 18.72
C VAL A 391 -19.21 0.63 19.47
N GLU A 392 -19.74 0.58 20.69
CA GLU A 392 -19.85 -0.65 21.47
C GLU A 392 -20.78 -1.67 20.81
N LYS A 393 -21.95 -1.21 20.32
CA LYS A 393 -22.90 -2.05 19.57
C LYS A 393 -22.30 -2.57 18.27
N LEU A 394 -21.60 -1.73 17.50
CA LEU A 394 -20.91 -2.15 16.27
C LEU A 394 -19.82 -3.18 16.55
N ARG A 395 -19.03 -2.99 17.62
CA ARG A 395 -18.01 -3.96 18.03
C ARG A 395 -18.62 -5.26 18.54
N HIS A 396 -19.78 -5.21 19.20
CA HIS A 396 -20.52 -6.42 19.57
C HIS A 396 -20.93 -7.21 18.33
N TYR A 397 -21.57 -6.54 17.37
CA TYR A 397 -21.97 -7.13 16.10
C TYR A 397 -20.79 -7.72 15.32
N ARG A 398 -19.64 -7.02 15.32
CA ARG A 398 -18.39 -7.50 14.72
C ARG A 398 -17.95 -8.84 15.30
N ARG A 399 -17.96 -8.97 16.63
CA ARG A 399 -17.53 -10.18 17.34
C ARG A 399 -18.46 -11.36 17.11
N GLU A 400 -19.77 -11.14 17.15
CA GLU A 400 -20.76 -12.22 16.92
C GLU A 400 -20.66 -12.80 15.51
N ASN A 401 -20.38 -11.95 14.52
CA ASN A 401 -20.30 -12.35 13.12
C ASN A 401 -18.86 -12.64 12.64
N ASN A 402 -17.87 -12.59 13.54
CA ASN A 402 -16.44 -12.79 13.23
C ASN A 402 -15.94 -11.94 12.03
N LEU A 403 -16.34 -10.67 11.99
CA LEU A 403 -16.00 -9.75 10.90
C LEU A 403 -14.64 -9.10 11.15
N ASN A 404 -13.81 -8.97 10.12
CA ASN A 404 -12.50 -8.30 10.23
C ASN A 404 -12.57 -6.83 9.77
N ILE A 405 -13.45 -6.06 10.41
CA ILE A 405 -13.71 -4.63 10.14
C ILE A 405 -13.07 -3.80 11.24
N GLU A 406 -12.40 -2.71 10.88
CA GLU A 406 -11.78 -1.78 11.85
C GLU A 406 -12.78 -0.69 12.23
N ILE A 407 -13.03 -0.52 13.53
CA ILE A 407 -14.01 0.45 14.05
C ILE A 407 -13.26 1.44 14.95
N VAL A 408 -13.05 2.65 14.44
CA VAL A 408 -12.31 3.72 15.10
C VAL A 408 -13.27 4.78 15.60
N PHE A 409 -13.30 4.99 16.91
CA PHE A 409 -13.85 6.22 17.47
C PHE A 409 -12.71 7.21 17.63
N TYR A 410 -12.60 8.16 16.71
CA TYR A 410 -11.53 9.15 16.71
C TYR A 410 -11.91 10.28 17.67
N ASN A 411 -11.52 10.16 18.93
CA ASN A 411 -11.88 11.09 19.99
C ASN A 411 -10.68 11.52 20.81
N GLY A 412 -10.70 12.75 21.35
CA GLY A 412 -9.62 13.24 22.21
C GLY A 412 -9.38 14.73 22.11
N LEU A 413 -8.39 15.20 22.88
CA LEU A 413 -8.05 16.62 22.94
C LEU A 413 -7.55 17.12 21.59
N LYS A 414 -8.22 18.13 21.03
CA LYS A 414 -7.87 18.75 19.74
C LYS A 414 -7.79 17.75 18.58
N LEU A 415 -8.62 16.71 18.60
CA LEU A 415 -8.84 15.83 17.46
C LEU A 415 -10.17 16.19 16.78
N PHE A 416 -10.26 15.97 15.47
CA PHE A 416 -11.51 16.13 14.75
C PHE A 416 -12.40 14.92 15.03
N GLU A 417 -13.38 15.07 15.90
CA GLU A 417 -14.21 13.96 16.37
C GLU A 417 -15.03 13.33 15.24
N ALA A 418 -14.87 12.02 15.05
CA ALA A 418 -15.57 11.25 14.03
C ALA A 418 -15.53 9.75 14.33
N ILE A 419 -16.52 9.01 13.82
CA ILE A 419 -16.51 7.54 13.83
C ILE A 419 -16.13 7.07 12.43
N TYR A 420 -15.11 6.22 12.34
CA TYR A 420 -14.68 5.61 11.08
C TYR A 420 -14.82 4.11 11.14
N VAL A 421 -15.55 3.54 10.19
CA VAL A 421 -15.66 2.10 9.97
C VAL A 421 -14.95 1.78 8.65
N PHE A 422 -13.89 0.99 8.71
CA PHE A 422 -13.12 0.59 7.54
C PHE A 422 -13.30 -0.90 7.24
N ASN A 423 -13.80 -1.21 6.05
CA ASN A 423 -13.97 -2.54 5.49
C ASN A 423 -13.11 -2.74 4.22
N SER A 424 -12.07 -1.93 4.05
CA SER A 424 -11.15 -2.07 2.93
C SER A 424 -10.19 -3.25 3.07
N ILE A 425 -9.65 -3.71 1.95
CA ILE A 425 -8.49 -4.62 1.92
C ILE A 425 -7.20 -3.89 2.32
N SER A 426 -6.11 -4.65 2.51
CA SER A 426 -4.76 -4.15 2.79
C SER A 426 -4.56 -3.44 4.14
N ARG A 427 -5.56 -3.53 5.02
CA ARG A 427 -5.45 -3.09 6.41
C ARG A 427 -4.68 -4.12 7.23
N LEU A 428 -3.96 -3.61 8.23
CA LEU A 428 -3.30 -4.42 9.24
C LEU A 428 -4.26 -4.70 10.39
N THR A 429 -4.40 -5.97 10.73
CA THR A 429 -5.27 -6.43 11.81
C THR A 429 -4.52 -7.42 12.68
N ARG A 430 -4.84 -7.47 13.97
CA ARG A 430 -4.27 -8.47 14.88
C ARG A 430 -5.33 -9.00 15.84
N PRO A 431 -5.20 -10.26 16.27
CA PRO A 431 -6.16 -10.85 17.20
C PRO A 431 -5.87 -10.43 18.64
N VAL A 432 -6.92 -10.06 19.37
CA VAL A 432 -6.93 -9.80 20.82
C VAL A 432 -8.09 -10.55 21.45
N LYS A 433 -8.04 -10.77 22.77
CA LYS A 433 -9.13 -11.42 23.51
C LYS A 433 -10.01 -10.36 24.17
N HIS A 434 -11.32 -10.40 23.96
CA HIS A 434 -12.24 -9.55 24.69
C HIS A 434 -12.53 -10.12 26.08
N LEU A 435 -12.45 -9.30 27.13
CA LEU A 435 -12.48 -9.78 28.52
C LEU A 435 -13.86 -10.27 28.97
N ASN A 436 -14.93 -9.60 28.53
CA ASN A 436 -16.30 -9.92 28.98
C ASN A 436 -16.90 -11.11 28.24
N SER A 437 -16.67 -11.20 26.93
CA SER A 437 -17.21 -12.30 26.10
C SER A 437 -16.27 -13.50 26.01
N GLY A 438 -14.97 -13.31 26.27
CA GLY A 438 -13.95 -14.34 26.08
C GLY A 438 -13.61 -14.66 24.62
N LEU A 439 -14.32 -14.04 23.66
CA LEU A 439 -14.12 -14.23 22.22
C LEU A 439 -12.88 -13.49 21.72
N THR A 440 -12.28 -14.02 20.65
CA THR A 440 -11.21 -13.35 19.89
C THR A 440 -11.80 -12.27 19.00
N ASP A 441 -11.25 -11.07 19.06
CA ASP A 441 -11.62 -9.92 18.24
C ASP A 441 -10.42 -9.47 17.42
N TYR A 442 -10.66 -8.97 16.21
CA TYR A 442 -9.61 -8.47 15.32
C TYR A 442 -9.61 -6.94 15.34
N ILE A 443 -8.54 -6.36 15.89
CA ILE A 443 -8.39 -4.90 15.97
C ILE A 443 -7.46 -4.40 14.88
N GLY A 444 -7.80 -3.23 14.32
CA GLY A 444 -6.93 -2.51 13.41
C GLY A 444 -5.92 -1.61 14.12
N ILE A 445 -4.88 -1.19 13.39
CA ILE A 445 -3.80 -0.37 13.95
C ILE A 445 -4.24 1.03 14.37
N MET A 446 -5.22 1.62 13.69
CA MET A 446 -5.74 2.95 14.04
C MET A 446 -6.75 2.86 15.18
N GLU A 447 -7.55 1.80 15.19
CA GLU A 447 -8.45 1.49 16.31
C GLU A 447 -7.69 1.32 17.63
N GLN A 448 -6.51 0.68 17.59
CA GLN A 448 -5.70 0.41 18.78
C GLN A 448 -5.31 1.68 19.58
N ILE A 449 -5.14 2.83 18.92
CA ILE A 449 -4.76 4.09 19.59
C ILE A 449 -5.76 4.47 20.69
N PHE A 450 -7.04 4.17 20.47
CA PHE A 450 -8.14 4.54 21.36
C PHE A 450 -8.64 3.36 22.21
N LEU A 451 -7.90 2.25 22.23
CA LEU A 451 -8.25 1.04 22.96
C LEU A 451 -7.29 0.77 24.12
N ASN A 452 -7.86 0.34 25.24
CA ASN A 452 -7.10 -0.19 26.37
C ASN A 452 -7.01 -1.71 26.24
N VAL A 453 -5.81 -2.20 25.92
CA VAL A 453 -5.48 -3.64 25.85
C VAL A 453 -4.50 -3.98 26.98
N GLN A 454 -4.85 -4.93 27.84
CA GLN A 454 -3.98 -5.38 28.93
C GLN A 454 -3.07 -6.54 28.51
N PHE A 455 -1.92 -6.67 29.18
CA PHE A 455 -1.07 -7.86 29.05
C PHE A 455 -1.74 -9.11 29.60
N ASN A 456 -1.45 -10.26 28.98
CA ASN A 456 -1.92 -11.55 29.46
C ASN A 456 -1.39 -11.84 30.87
N GLY A 457 -2.29 -12.25 31.77
CA GLY A 457 -1.95 -12.71 33.12
C GLY A 457 -1.91 -11.61 34.19
N LYS A 458 -2.32 -10.38 33.85
CA LYS A 458 -2.56 -9.32 34.85
C LYS A 458 -3.96 -9.47 35.46
N LEU A 459 -4.12 -8.99 36.70
CA LEU A 459 -5.44 -8.91 37.35
C LEU A 459 -6.40 -8.09 36.48
N LYS A 460 -7.64 -8.57 36.36
CA LYS A 460 -8.68 -7.89 35.58
C LYS A 460 -8.95 -6.52 36.21
N ASN A 461 -8.67 -5.48 35.44
CA ASN A 461 -9.02 -4.11 35.77
C ASN A 461 -10.23 -3.71 34.92
N GLU A 462 -11.25 -3.10 35.53
CA GLU A 462 -12.49 -2.68 34.85
C GLU A 462 -12.25 -1.66 33.72
N SER A 463 -11.09 -1.00 33.70
CA SER A 463 -10.71 -0.02 32.68
C SER A 463 -10.29 -0.63 31.33
N PHE A 464 -10.05 -1.94 31.29
CA PHE A 464 -9.59 -2.64 30.08
C PHE A 464 -10.72 -3.48 29.49
N ALA A 465 -10.96 -3.33 28.18
CA ALA A 465 -11.94 -4.14 27.46
C ALA A 465 -11.30 -5.40 26.83
N TYR A 466 -9.99 -5.35 26.56
CA TYR A 466 -9.26 -6.38 25.83
C TYR A 466 -8.00 -6.83 26.57
N GLU A 467 -7.56 -8.04 26.26
CA GLU A 467 -6.34 -8.68 26.76
C GLU A 467 -5.55 -9.28 25.59
N GLU A 468 -4.22 -9.23 25.69
CA GLU A 468 -3.33 -9.90 24.73
C GLU A 468 -3.49 -11.42 24.80
N ILE A 469 -3.53 -12.09 23.63
CA ILE A 469 -3.63 -13.56 23.58
C ILE A 469 -2.34 -14.20 24.09
N ASP A 470 -1.21 -13.71 23.59
CA ASP A 470 0.13 -14.04 24.06
C ASP A 470 0.98 -12.78 24.01
N ASN A 471 1.73 -12.50 25.07
CA ASN A 471 2.63 -11.35 25.12
C ASN A 471 3.76 -11.47 24.07
N GLN A 472 4.10 -12.68 23.61
CA GLN A 472 5.09 -12.89 22.54
C GLN A 472 4.61 -12.43 21.16
N ASN A 473 3.32 -12.17 20.97
CA ASN A 473 2.74 -11.72 19.70
C ASN A 473 3.21 -10.33 19.26
N MET A 474 3.96 -9.62 20.11
CA MET A 474 4.65 -8.38 19.74
C MET A 474 5.91 -8.61 18.88
N PHE A 475 6.43 -9.84 18.82
CA PHE A 475 7.65 -10.17 18.10
C PHE A 475 7.37 -10.75 16.72
N SER A 476 8.30 -10.54 15.78
CA SER A 476 8.31 -11.27 14.51
C SER A 476 8.70 -12.73 14.73
N ILE A 477 8.51 -13.58 13.72
CA ILE A 477 8.91 -14.99 13.76
C ILE A 477 10.38 -15.10 14.21
N VAL A 478 11.32 -14.45 13.50
CA VAL A 478 12.76 -14.51 13.82
C VAL A 478 13.08 -13.97 15.21
N ALA A 479 12.51 -12.81 15.57
CA ALA A 479 12.78 -12.21 16.88
C ALA A 479 12.28 -13.10 18.03
N SER A 480 11.12 -13.76 17.85
CA SER A 480 10.52 -14.65 18.85
C SER A 480 11.29 -15.95 19.07
N LEU A 481 12.31 -16.25 18.26
CA LEU A 481 13.17 -17.43 18.41
C LEU A 481 14.38 -17.17 19.30
N THR A 482 14.66 -15.92 19.66
CA THR A 482 15.78 -15.58 20.55
C THR A 482 15.42 -16.03 21.98
N PRO A 483 16.16 -16.97 22.58
CA PRO A 483 15.88 -17.43 23.93
C PRO A 483 16.15 -16.31 24.94
N PHE A 484 15.28 -16.18 25.96
CA PHE A 484 15.45 -15.25 27.07
C PHE A 484 15.74 -13.79 26.63
N SER A 485 15.11 -13.36 25.54
CA SER A 485 15.34 -12.03 24.92
C SER A 485 15.18 -10.85 25.88
N GLU A 486 14.37 -11.02 26.92
CA GLU A 486 14.08 -10.05 27.97
C GLU A 486 15.26 -9.78 28.91
N TYR A 487 16.22 -10.70 29.00
CA TYR A 487 17.46 -10.55 29.76
C TYR A 487 18.58 -9.89 28.93
N ASN A 488 18.37 -9.76 27.61
CA ASN A 488 19.32 -9.14 26.71
C ASN A 488 19.01 -7.65 26.51
N GLN A 489 20.05 -6.84 26.36
CA GLN A 489 19.89 -5.47 25.91
C GLN A 489 19.29 -5.43 24.48
N SER A 490 18.37 -4.51 24.21
CA SER A 490 17.65 -4.43 22.93
C SER A 490 18.53 -4.49 21.66
N PRO A 491 19.70 -3.81 21.58
CA PRO A 491 20.56 -3.89 20.40
C PRO A 491 21.06 -5.31 20.12
N ARG A 492 21.28 -6.14 21.15
CA ARG A 492 21.73 -7.53 20.98
C ARG A 492 20.65 -8.39 20.32
N ASN A 493 19.39 -8.20 20.71
CA ASN A 493 18.27 -8.89 20.08
C ASN A 493 18.10 -8.46 18.61
N MET A 494 18.34 -7.19 18.30
CA MET A 494 18.31 -6.67 16.93
C MET A 494 19.42 -7.31 16.09
N TYR A 495 20.66 -7.34 16.60
CA TYR A 495 21.77 -8.00 15.93
C TYR A 495 21.53 -9.49 15.73
N GLN A 496 20.96 -10.17 16.71
CA GLN A 496 20.63 -11.59 16.57
C GLN A 496 19.68 -11.85 15.38
N CYS A 497 18.68 -10.98 15.17
CA CYS A 497 17.80 -11.11 14.01
C CYS A 497 18.55 -10.98 12.68
N GLN A 498 19.58 -10.14 12.63
CA GLN A 498 20.41 -9.95 11.43
C GLN A 498 21.37 -11.13 11.21
N MET A 499 22.06 -11.56 12.26
CA MET A 499 22.99 -12.69 12.20
C MET A 499 22.27 -13.99 11.84
N ALA A 500 21.09 -14.23 12.43
CA ALA A 500 20.28 -15.42 12.12
C ALA A 500 19.85 -15.49 10.65
N LYS A 501 19.74 -14.35 9.95
CA LYS A 501 19.41 -14.30 8.53
C LYS A 501 20.63 -14.47 7.62
N GLN A 502 21.84 -14.43 8.16
CA GLN A 502 23.10 -14.55 7.41
C GLN A 502 23.83 -15.86 7.68
N SER A 503 23.48 -16.56 8.76
CA SER A 503 24.11 -17.84 9.10
C SER A 503 23.87 -18.93 8.07
N MET A 504 24.81 -19.86 7.97
CA MET A 504 24.61 -21.10 7.22
C MET A 504 23.68 -22.02 8.03
N GLY A 505 22.67 -22.57 7.37
CA GLY A 505 21.74 -23.52 7.98
C GLY A 505 21.28 -24.54 6.95
N VAL A 506 20.04 -24.99 7.07
CA VAL A 506 19.37 -25.78 6.03
C VAL A 506 18.55 -24.83 5.13
N PRO A 507 18.95 -24.58 3.87
CA PRO A 507 18.24 -23.64 3.00
C PRO A 507 17.00 -24.25 2.33
N ALA A 508 17.04 -25.54 1.99
CA ALA A 508 15.94 -26.30 1.39
C ALA A 508 16.21 -27.81 1.49
N HIS A 509 15.18 -28.64 1.45
CA HIS A 509 15.34 -30.11 1.40
C HIS A 509 15.49 -30.63 -0.05
N ASN A 510 14.91 -29.94 -1.03
CA ASN A 510 14.93 -30.34 -2.44
C ASN A 510 16.15 -29.83 -3.21
N LEU A 511 17.34 -29.83 -2.60
CA LEU A 511 18.58 -29.28 -3.20
C LEU A 511 18.91 -29.89 -4.57
N LYS A 512 18.63 -31.19 -4.76
CA LYS A 512 18.94 -31.92 -6.01
C LYS A 512 18.17 -31.43 -7.23
N THR A 513 17.02 -30.80 -7.04
CA THR A 513 16.16 -30.32 -8.15
C THR A 513 16.22 -28.80 -8.33
N ARG A 514 17.06 -28.11 -7.56
CA ARG A 514 17.18 -26.65 -7.60
C ARG A 514 18.44 -26.22 -8.30
N ASN A 515 18.30 -25.14 -9.08
CA ASN A 515 19.38 -24.50 -9.84
C ASN A 515 19.62 -23.07 -9.36
N ASP A 516 19.60 -22.85 -8.03
CA ASP A 516 19.90 -21.53 -7.46
C ASP A 516 21.39 -21.20 -7.65
N SER A 517 21.73 -19.92 -7.86
CA SER A 517 23.11 -19.52 -8.19
C SER A 517 24.11 -19.85 -7.07
N LYS A 518 23.71 -19.68 -5.81
CA LYS A 518 24.52 -19.99 -4.62
C LYS A 518 23.63 -20.51 -3.50
N LEU A 519 24.02 -21.61 -2.86
CA LEU A 519 23.38 -22.13 -1.65
C LEU A 519 24.42 -22.48 -0.61
N TYR A 520 24.10 -22.23 0.66
CA TYR A 520 24.95 -22.50 1.80
C TYR A 520 24.26 -23.54 2.68
N MET A 521 24.89 -24.69 2.86
CA MET A 521 24.31 -25.79 3.65
C MET A 521 25.24 -26.18 4.79
N LEU A 522 24.70 -26.22 6.00
CA LEU A 522 25.36 -26.84 7.15
C LEU A 522 25.09 -28.35 7.12
N ASN A 523 26.13 -29.18 7.26
CA ASN A 523 26.00 -30.63 7.11
C ASN A 523 25.31 -31.28 8.31
N TYR A 524 25.86 -31.02 9.51
CA TYR A 524 25.28 -31.47 10.77
C TYR A 524 24.58 -30.29 11.41
N SER A 525 23.26 -30.35 11.48
CA SER A 525 22.44 -29.36 12.17
C SER A 525 21.71 -30.03 13.32
N GLN A 526 21.49 -29.29 14.40
CA GLN A 526 20.84 -29.77 15.60
C GLN A 526 19.73 -28.80 16.00
N HIS A 527 18.68 -29.34 16.60
CA HIS A 527 17.69 -28.51 17.27
C HIS A 527 18.31 -27.91 18.55
N PRO A 528 18.01 -26.65 18.86
CA PRO A 528 18.50 -26.02 20.07
C PRO A 528 17.87 -26.69 21.29
N ILE A 529 18.69 -26.94 22.33
CA ILE A 529 18.20 -27.51 23.60
C ILE A 529 17.21 -26.55 24.27
N VAL A 530 17.53 -25.25 24.28
CA VAL A 530 16.67 -24.19 24.79
C VAL A 530 15.86 -23.62 23.62
N ARG A 531 14.54 -23.78 23.66
CA ARG A 531 13.64 -23.36 22.57
C ARG A 531 12.44 -22.58 23.09
N ASN A 532 12.01 -21.60 22.30
CA ASN A 532 10.77 -20.87 22.53
C ASN A 532 9.58 -21.62 21.90
N LYS A 533 8.35 -21.31 22.34
CA LYS A 533 7.11 -21.94 21.83
C LYS A 533 6.98 -21.84 20.30
N ASN A 534 7.42 -20.73 19.71
CA ASN A 534 7.34 -20.48 18.27
C ASN A 534 8.38 -21.24 17.42
N TYR A 535 9.33 -21.95 18.04
CA TYR A 535 10.33 -22.73 17.30
C TYR A 535 9.71 -23.83 16.44
N ASN A 536 8.57 -24.37 16.85
CA ASN A 536 7.83 -25.39 16.11
C ASN A 536 7.47 -24.94 14.67
N LEU A 537 7.39 -23.64 14.40
CA LEU A 537 7.11 -23.09 13.06
C LEU A 537 8.29 -23.25 12.08
N VAL A 538 9.51 -23.44 12.59
CA VAL A 538 10.75 -23.48 11.81
C VAL A 538 11.60 -24.71 12.13
N GLU A 539 10.99 -25.71 12.77
CA GLU A 539 11.67 -26.90 13.28
C GLU A 539 12.40 -27.66 12.16
N ASP A 540 11.77 -27.79 10.99
CA ASP A 540 12.33 -28.44 9.80
C ASP A 540 13.65 -27.82 9.29
N TYR A 541 13.93 -26.57 9.68
CA TYR A 541 15.08 -25.80 9.22
C TYR A 541 15.97 -25.35 10.38
N PRO A 542 16.69 -26.29 11.05
CA PRO A 542 17.65 -25.95 12.10
C PRO A 542 18.79 -25.10 11.54
N LEU A 543 19.22 -24.11 12.35
CA LEU A 543 20.16 -23.07 11.94
C LEU A 543 21.59 -23.30 12.44
N GLY A 544 21.81 -24.26 13.33
CA GLY A 544 23.10 -24.38 14.03
C GLY A 544 23.30 -25.69 14.76
N LEU A 545 24.20 -25.65 15.74
CA LEU A 545 24.71 -26.78 16.52
C LEU A 545 24.69 -26.42 18.01
N ASN A 546 24.49 -27.41 18.89
CA ASN A 546 24.68 -27.22 20.32
C ASN A 546 26.17 -27.44 20.66
N CYS A 547 26.84 -26.38 21.09
CA CYS A 547 28.24 -26.41 21.48
C CYS A 547 28.40 -26.29 23.00
N ILE A 548 29.40 -26.97 23.56
CA ILE A 548 29.82 -26.74 24.95
C ILE A 548 30.67 -25.46 24.95
N VAL A 549 30.18 -24.42 25.60
CA VAL A 549 30.84 -23.11 25.69
C VAL A 549 31.40 -22.94 27.09
N ALA A 550 32.67 -22.56 27.20
CA ALA A 550 33.31 -22.22 28.46
C ALA A 550 33.67 -20.74 28.46
N VAL A 551 33.11 -19.98 29.41
CA VAL A 551 33.39 -18.54 29.56
C VAL A 551 34.57 -18.39 30.51
N LEU A 552 35.78 -18.33 29.95
CA LEU A 552 37.05 -18.26 30.67
C LEU A 552 38.07 -17.48 29.84
N SER A 553 38.93 -16.72 30.52
CA SER A 553 40.11 -16.10 29.91
C SER A 553 41.31 -17.01 30.11
N TYR A 554 41.74 -17.71 29.06
CA TYR A 554 42.80 -18.73 29.18
C TYR A 554 43.85 -18.66 28.06
N THR A 555 43.41 -18.60 26.81
CA THR A 555 44.31 -18.70 25.66
C THR A 555 45.00 -17.38 25.31
N ALA A 556 44.52 -16.25 25.81
CA ALA A 556 44.92 -14.89 25.42
C ALA A 556 44.63 -14.52 23.94
N TYR A 557 44.13 -15.44 23.13
CA TYR A 557 43.67 -15.22 21.74
C TYR A 557 42.17 -14.88 21.64
N ASP A 558 41.50 -14.75 22.78
CA ASP A 558 40.08 -14.52 22.98
C ASP A 558 39.76 -13.06 23.38
N MET A 559 40.62 -12.11 22.97
CA MET A 559 40.42 -10.68 23.22
C MET A 559 39.39 -10.05 22.27
N GLU A 560 38.76 -8.96 22.72
CA GLU A 560 37.68 -8.23 22.02
C GLU A 560 36.44 -9.11 21.80
N ASP A 561 36.26 -9.66 20.60
CA ASP A 561 35.14 -10.56 20.24
C ASP A 561 35.64 -11.87 19.61
N ALA A 562 36.94 -12.18 19.77
CA ALA A 562 37.53 -13.41 19.25
C ALA A 562 37.10 -14.63 20.08
N MET A 563 36.92 -15.77 19.41
CA MET A 563 36.60 -17.04 20.05
C MET A 563 37.58 -18.13 19.61
N VAL A 564 37.93 -19.02 20.54
CA VAL A 564 38.79 -20.18 20.27
C VAL A 564 37.94 -21.44 20.10
N ILE A 565 38.15 -22.15 18.99
CA ILE A 565 37.44 -23.38 18.66
C ILE A 565 38.34 -24.58 18.95
N ASN A 566 37.79 -25.63 19.55
CA ASN A 566 38.51 -26.87 19.81
C ASN A 566 38.83 -27.60 18.49
N LYS A 567 40.14 -27.76 18.21
CA LYS A 567 40.64 -28.46 17.02
C LYS A 567 40.08 -29.88 16.86
N GLY A 568 40.05 -30.65 17.95
CA GLY A 568 39.52 -32.02 17.92
C GLY A 568 38.03 -32.09 17.62
N SER A 569 37.25 -31.06 17.98
CA SER A 569 35.84 -30.95 17.59
C SER A 569 35.69 -30.60 16.10
N MET A 570 36.52 -29.70 15.58
CA MET A 570 36.51 -29.33 14.16
C MET A 570 36.87 -30.51 13.26
N GLU A 571 37.89 -31.29 13.61
CA GLU A 571 38.29 -32.51 12.87
C GLU A 571 37.20 -33.58 12.87
N ARG A 572 36.31 -33.58 13.87
CA ARG A 572 35.12 -34.45 13.93
C ARG A 572 33.91 -33.90 13.17
N GLY A 573 34.05 -32.76 12.51
CA GLY A 573 33.01 -32.17 11.65
C GLY A 573 32.18 -31.06 12.30
N LEU A 574 32.59 -30.50 13.43
CA LEU A 574 31.97 -29.28 13.97
C LEU A 574 32.10 -28.15 12.93
N PHE A 575 30.97 -27.51 12.60
CA PHE A 575 30.85 -26.43 11.60
C PHE A 575 31.19 -26.80 10.14
N ASN A 576 31.20 -28.09 9.77
CA ASN A 576 31.34 -28.47 8.37
C ASN A 576 30.11 -28.08 7.55
N GLY A 577 30.34 -27.38 6.43
CA GLY A 577 29.30 -26.96 5.50
C GLY A 577 29.76 -26.97 4.04
N TYR A 578 28.80 -26.95 3.13
CA TYR A 578 29.02 -26.97 1.68
C TYR A 578 28.45 -25.71 1.03
N VAL A 579 29.10 -25.26 -0.04
CA VAL A 579 28.62 -24.19 -0.91
C VAL A 579 28.35 -24.76 -2.28
N TYR A 580 27.08 -24.75 -2.69
CA TYR A 580 26.69 -25.14 -4.04
C TYR A 580 26.67 -23.90 -4.94
N LYS A 581 27.27 -24.01 -6.12
CA LYS A 581 27.24 -22.98 -7.16
C LYS A 581 26.78 -23.61 -8.47
N VAL A 582 25.91 -22.91 -9.19
CA VAL A 582 25.37 -23.37 -10.47
C VAL A 582 25.71 -22.33 -11.53
N ASP A 583 26.50 -22.74 -12.52
CA ASP A 583 26.85 -21.91 -13.67
C ASP A 583 26.08 -22.40 -14.90
N LYS A 584 25.26 -21.52 -15.48
CA LYS A 584 24.49 -21.80 -16.70
C LYS A 584 25.33 -21.41 -17.90
N ILE A 585 25.65 -22.39 -18.75
CA ILE A 585 26.37 -22.17 -20.01
C ILE A 585 25.35 -22.23 -21.15
N GLU A 586 25.05 -21.09 -21.76
CA GLU A 586 24.24 -21.01 -22.98
C GLU A 586 25.16 -20.90 -24.19
N LEU A 587 25.01 -21.81 -25.15
CA LEU A 587 25.78 -21.77 -26.38
C LEU A 587 25.15 -20.78 -27.37
N PRO A 588 25.96 -20.00 -28.10
CA PRO A 588 25.47 -19.19 -29.22
C PRO A 588 24.73 -20.05 -30.24
N LYS A 589 23.82 -19.40 -31.00
CA LYS A 589 23.28 -20.02 -32.21
C LYS A 589 24.46 -20.31 -33.15
N ASP A 590 24.46 -21.52 -33.73
CA ASP A 590 25.49 -22.05 -34.65
C ASP A 590 26.76 -22.65 -34.01
N CYS A 591 26.78 -22.87 -32.69
CA CYS A 591 27.83 -23.68 -32.05
C CYS A 591 27.46 -25.17 -32.04
N PHE A 592 28.39 -26.02 -32.49
CA PHE A 592 28.26 -27.49 -32.46
C PHE A 592 29.05 -28.07 -31.29
N PHE A 593 28.51 -29.08 -30.62
CA PHE A 593 29.24 -29.85 -29.60
C PHE A 593 30.32 -30.69 -30.30
N LEU A 594 31.59 -30.37 -30.06
CA LEU A 594 32.69 -31.27 -30.39
C LEU A 594 33.12 -31.96 -29.09
N PHE A 595 32.68 -33.20 -28.89
CA PHE A 595 33.16 -34.02 -27.78
C PHE A 595 34.62 -34.41 -28.04
N TYR A 596 35.56 -33.67 -27.45
CA TYR A 596 36.94 -34.13 -27.35
C TYR A 596 36.97 -35.29 -26.35
N GLN A 597 37.15 -36.51 -26.86
CA GLN A 597 37.33 -37.72 -26.07
C GLN A 597 38.74 -37.68 -25.42
N ILE A 598 38.90 -36.86 -24.38
CA ILE A 598 40.11 -36.85 -23.57
C ILE A 598 40.11 -38.14 -22.76
N LEU A 599 41.09 -39.00 -23.03
CA LEU A 599 41.37 -40.32 -22.47
C LEU A 599 41.75 -40.30 -20.97
N ASP A 600 41.16 -39.41 -20.17
CA ASP A 600 41.34 -39.41 -18.71
C ASP A 600 40.16 -40.11 -18.01
N ILE A 601 40.42 -41.37 -17.64
CA ILE A 601 39.49 -42.38 -17.11
C ILE A 601 38.76 -41.98 -15.81
N LYS A 602 39.09 -40.84 -15.18
CA LYS A 602 38.43 -40.38 -13.94
C LYS A 602 37.10 -39.66 -14.14
N TRP A 603 36.81 -39.11 -15.33
CA TRP A 603 35.56 -38.36 -15.58
C TRP A 603 34.40 -39.21 -16.14
N LEU A 604 34.65 -40.48 -16.48
CA LEU A 604 33.64 -41.34 -17.13
C LEU A 604 32.42 -41.68 -16.25
N LYS A 605 32.53 -41.60 -14.91
CA LYS A 605 31.39 -41.89 -14.01
C LYS A 605 30.33 -40.78 -13.97
N MET A 606 30.64 -39.57 -14.44
CA MET A 606 29.67 -38.45 -14.44
C MET A 606 28.88 -38.33 -15.76
N MET A 607 29.26 -39.06 -16.81
CA MET A 607 28.69 -38.90 -18.16
C MET A 607 27.52 -39.83 -18.53
N CYS A 608 27.22 -40.87 -17.75
CA CYS A 608 26.11 -41.76 -18.10
C CYS A 608 24.71 -41.15 -17.90
N PHE A 609 24.56 -39.98 -17.27
CA PHE A 609 23.25 -39.38 -17.02
C PHE A 609 22.77 -38.39 -18.10
N ILE A 610 23.64 -37.91 -18.99
CA ILE A 610 23.28 -36.90 -20.00
C ILE A 610 22.79 -37.53 -21.32
N ASN A 611 23.16 -38.79 -21.61
CA ASN A 611 22.79 -39.45 -22.86
C ASN A 611 21.33 -39.96 -22.94
N MET A 612 20.51 -39.83 -21.89
CA MET A 612 19.09 -40.22 -21.96
C MET A 612 18.10 -39.09 -22.29
N LEU A 613 18.54 -37.83 -22.36
CA LEU A 613 17.62 -36.69 -22.54
C LEU A 613 17.63 -36.06 -23.94
N ILE A 614 18.47 -36.55 -24.87
CA ILE A 614 18.56 -36.02 -26.24
C ILE A 614 17.91 -36.96 -27.28
N LEU A 615 17.33 -38.09 -26.86
CA LEU A 615 16.76 -39.09 -27.77
C LEU A 615 15.28 -39.46 -27.50
N ASN A 616 14.49 -38.58 -26.88
CA ASN A 616 13.03 -38.71 -26.84
C ASN A 616 12.33 -37.41 -27.22
#